data_AF-A0A226M712-F1
#
_entry.id   AF-A0A226M712-F1
#
_cell.length_a   1.000
_cell.length_b   1.000
_cell.length_c   1.000
_cell.angle_alpha   90.00
_cell.angle_beta   90.00
_cell.angle_gamma   90.00
#
_symmetry.space_group_name_H-M   'P 1'
#
loop_
_entity.id
_entity.type
_entity.pdbx_description
1 polymer ?
#
loop_
_entity_poly.entity_id
_entity_poly.type
_entity_poly.pdbx_seq_one_letter_code
_entity_poly.pdbx_strand_id
1 'polypeptide(L)' 'AIEGTYIDKKCPFTGNVSIRGRILSGVVTKMKMQRTIVIRRDYLHYIRKYNRFEKRHKNMSVHLSPCFRCVLRGSAVTV' A
#
# COMPACT_ATOMS: atom_id res chain seq x y z
N ALA A 1 -13.67 -11.85 -0.64
CA ALA A 1 -14.16 -11.13 -1.84
C ALA A 1 -15.49 -11.70 -2.33
N ILE A 2 -15.58 -13.02 -2.47
CA ILE A 2 -16.69 -13.75 -3.10
C ILE A 2 -18.00 -13.63 -2.30
N GLU A 3 -17.92 -13.69 -0.97
CA GLU A 3 -19.10 -13.66 -0.08
C GLU A 3 -19.50 -12.25 0.38
N GLY A 4 -18.79 -11.20 -0.07
CA GLY A 4 -18.99 -9.84 0.41
C GLY A 4 -19.96 -9.03 -0.44
N THR A 5 -20.99 -8.46 0.18
CA THR A 5 -21.98 -7.57 -0.46
C THR A 5 -21.53 -6.10 -0.55
N TYR A 6 -20.33 -5.85 -1.06
CA TYR A 6 -19.82 -4.48 -1.22
C TYR A 6 -19.69 -4.08 -2.69
N ILE A 7 -20.10 -2.87 -3.01
CA ILE A 7 -19.97 -2.28 -4.34
C ILE A 7 -18.76 -1.35 -4.34
N ASP A 8 -17.68 -1.80 -4.98
CA ASP A 8 -16.46 -0.99 -5.19
C ASP A 8 -15.87 -1.23 -6.59
N LYS A 9 -15.95 -0.20 -7.44
CA LYS A 9 -15.44 -0.26 -8.82
C LYS A 9 -13.92 -0.26 -8.89
N LYS A 10 -13.23 0.19 -7.85
CA LYS A 10 -11.76 0.24 -7.77
C LYS A 10 -11.15 -1.03 -7.16
N CYS A 11 -11.98 -1.99 -6.76
CA CYS A 11 -11.51 -3.27 -6.24
C CYS A 11 -10.80 -4.08 -7.34
N PRO A 12 -9.61 -4.64 -7.09
CA PRO A 12 -8.89 -5.45 -8.08
C PRO A 12 -9.53 -6.83 -8.33
N PHE A 13 -10.41 -7.31 -7.45
CA PHE A 13 -11.03 -8.64 -7.57
C PHE A 13 -12.41 -8.60 -8.23
N THR A 14 -13.24 -7.65 -7.83
CA THR A 14 -14.66 -7.55 -8.24
C THR A 14 -14.96 -6.34 -9.10
N GLY A 15 -13.95 -5.52 -9.42
CA GLY A 15 -14.05 -4.33 -10.26
C GLY A 15 -13.32 -4.48 -11.58
N ASN A 16 -13.29 -3.40 -12.37
CA ASN A 16 -12.75 -3.40 -13.74
C ASN A 16 -11.26 -3.00 -13.79
N VAL A 17 -10.51 -3.19 -12.70
CA VAL A 17 -9.11 -2.74 -12.59
C VAL A 17 -8.16 -3.92 -12.78
N SER A 18 -7.27 -3.84 -13.78
CA SER A 18 -6.19 -4.80 -13.96
C SER A 18 -4.90 -4.32 -13.30
N ILE A 19 -4.26 -5.16 -12.48
CA ILE A 19 -2.93 -4.87 -11.92
C ILE A 19 -1.88 -5.05 -13.01
N ARG A 20 -1.05 -4.02 -13.26
CA ARG A 20 0.03 -4.03 -14.25
C ARG A 20 1.24 -3.28 -13.72
N GLY A 21 2.44 -3.68 -14.15
CA GLY A 21 3.68 -3.03 -13.77
C GLY A 21 4.30 -3.64 -12.51
N ARG A 22 4.72 -2.79 -11.56
CA ARG A 22 5.52 -3.21 -10.41
C ARG A 22 4.65 -3.40 -9.17
N ILE A 23 4.91 -4.48 -8.45
CA ILE A 23 4.32 -4.77 -7.15
C ILE A 23 5.23 -4.24 -6.05
N LEU A 24 4.67 -3.51 -5.10
CA LEU A 24 5.40 -2.73 -4.10
C LEU A 24 4.92 -3.08 -2.69
N SER A 25 5.85 -3.50 -1.82
CA SER A 25 5.53 -3.75 -0.41
C SER A 25 5.91 -2.56 0.48
N GLY A 26 5.15 -2.36 1.56
CA GLY A 26 5.41 -1.36 2.59
C GLY A 26 4.58 -1.57 3.85
N VAL A 27 4.75 -0.68 4.83
CA VAL A 27 4.08 -0.79 6.13
C VAL A 27 2.96 0.24 6.25
N VAL A 28 1.79 -0.16 6.74
CA VAL A 28 0.68 0.78 6.88
C VAL A 28 0.91 1.75 8.04
N THR A 29 0.90 3.05 7.74
CA THR A 29 1.10 4.11 8.74
C THR A 29 -0.22 4.73 9.19
N LYS A 30 -1.09 5.11 8.24
CA LYS A 30 -2.36 5.80 8.54
C LYS A 30 -3.54 5.09 7.89
N MET A 31 -4.62 4.97 8.65
CA MET A 31 -5.90 4.39 8.24
C MET A 31 -7.06 5.32 8.66
N LYS A 32 -6.97 6.60 8.31
CA LYS A 32 -7.94 7.60 8.76
C LYS A 32 -9.08 7.83 7.77
N MET A 33 -8.84 7.56 6.49
CA MET A 33 -9.80 7.83 5.42
C MET A 33 -10.53 6.55 5.01
N GLN A 34 -11.78 6.70 4.57
CA GLN A 34 -12.56 5.59 4.04
C GLN A 34 -11.91 5.06 2.74
N ARG A 35 -11.72 3.74 2.66
CA ARG A 35 -11.19 3.02 1.48
C ARG A 35 -9.81 3.49 0.98
N THR A 36 -9.05 4.25 1.79
CA THR A 36 -7.68 4.67 1.45
C THR A 36 -6.77 4.56 2.66
N ILE A 37 -5.60 3.96 2.47
CA ILE A 37 -4.54 3.85 3.49
C ILE A 37 -3.28 4.56 3.03
N VAL A 38 -2.49 5.05 3.98
CA VAL A 38 -1.15 5.58 3.68
C VAL A 38 -0.12 4.56 4.10
N ILE A 39 0.64 4.07 3.12
CA ILE A 39 1.72 3.12 3.30
C ILE A 39 3.04 3.88 3.29
N ARG A 40 3.92 3.51 4.20
CA ARG A 40 5.29 3.99 4.26
C ARG A 40 6.23 2.93 3.70
N ARG A 41 7.13 3.37 2.83
CA ARG A 41 8.21 2.55 2.28
C ARG A 41 9.53 3.16 2.68
N ASP A 42 10.24 2.46 3.54
CA ASP A 42 11.60 2.79 3.90
C ASP A 42 12.56 2.15 2.88
N TYR A 43 13.53 2.93 2.39
CA TYR A 43 14.55 2.47 1.45
C TYR A 43 15.88 3.14 1.76
N LEU A 44 16.96 2.47 1.40
CA LEU A 44 18.31 2.98 1.57
C LEU A 44 18.75 3.69 0.29
N HIS A 45 19.26 4.91 0.44
CA HIS A 45 19.86 5.67 -0.65
C HIS A 45 21.37 5.73 -0.47
N TYR A 46 22.14 5.26 -1.44
CA TYR A 46 23.60 5.26 -1.37
C TYR A 46 24.18 6.63 -1.75
N ILE A 47 25.03 7.19 -0.89
CA ILE A 47 25.73 8.46 -1.15
C ILE A 47 27.18 8.16 -1.54
N ARG A 48 27.48 8.26 -2.84
CA ARG A 48 28.80 7.95 -3.41
C ARG A 48 29.95 8.79 -2.82
N LYS A 49 29.69 10.05 -2.46
CA LYS A 49 30.72 10.93 -1.87
C LYS A 49 31.26 10.40 -0.53
N TYR A 50 30.40 9.80 0.29
CA TYR A 50 30.74 9.36 1.64
C TYR A 50 30.83 7.84 1.76
N ASN A 51 30.60 7.09 0.67
CA ASN A 51 30.51 5.63 0.66
C ASN A 51 29.58 5.06 1.76
N ARG A 52 28.46 5.75 2.05
CA ARG A 52 27.52 5.41 3.13
C ARG A 52 26.08 5.39 2.61
N PHE A 53 25.21 4.65 3.31
CA PHE A 53 23.78 4.62 3.04
C PHE A 53 23.00 5.58 3.94
N GLU A 54 22.09 6.33 3.35
CA GLU A 54 21.12 7.18 4.03
C GLU A 54 19.76 6.47 4.08
N LYS A 55 19.11 6.44 5.26
CA LYS A 55 17.76 5.91 5.41
C LYS A 55 16.74 6.97 4.95
N ARG A 56 15.96 6.65 3.92
CA ARG A 56 14.89 7.50 3.41
C ARG A 56 13.55 6.79 3.50
N HIS A 57 12.48 7.57 3.48
CA HIS A 57 11.13 7.04 3.44
C HIS A 57 10.26 7.81 2.46
N LYS A 58 9.29 7.13 1.85
CA LYS A 58 8.23 7.75 1.05
C LYS A 58 6.88 7.25 1.55
N ASN A 59 5.94 8.19 1.67
CA ASN A 59 4.56 7.90 2.00
C ASN A 59 3.75 7.88 0.71
N MET A 60 2.92 6.87 0.53
CA MET A 60 2.05 6.72 -0.65
C MET A 60 0.62 6.45 -0.18
N SER A 61 -0.34 7.14 -0.78
CA SER A 61 -1.76 6.84 -0.62
C SER A 61 -2.14 5.67 -1.53
N VAL A 62 -2.84 4.69 -0.97
CA VAL A 62 -3.18 3.44 -1.63
C VAL A 62 -4.65 3.13 -1.38
N HIS A 63 -5.34 2.66 -2.42
CA HIS A 63 -6.73 2.24 -2.31
C HIS A 63 -6.83 0.95 -1.51
N LEU A 64 -7.67 0.94 -0.47
CA LEU A 64 -8.00 -0.24 0.30
C LEU A 64 -9.40 -0.70 -0.08
N SER A 65 -9.46 -1.80 -0.84
CA SER A 65 -10.73 -2.44 -1.18
C SER A 65 -11.43 -2.95 0.09
N PRO A 66 -12.77 -2.85 0.19
CA PRO A 66 -13.54 -3.39 1.31
C PRO A 66 -13.43 -4.91 1.50
N CYS A 67 -12.81 -5.62 0.57
CA CYS A 67 -12.44 -7.03 0.75
C CYS A 67 -11.44 -7.23 1.90
N PHE A 68 -10.56 -6.25 2.13
CA PHE A 68 -9.51 -6.33 3.14
C PHE A 68 -9.93 -5.58 4.40
N ARG A 69 -10.79 -6.20 5.21
CA ARG A 69 -11.28 -5.61 6.47
C ARG A 69 -10.32 -5.81 7.65
N CYS A 70 -9.39 -6.75 7.54
CA CYS A 70 -8.48 -7.18 8.61
C CYS A 70 -7.08 -6.55 8.53
N VAL A 71 -6.95 -5.33 8.00
CA VAL A 71 -5.65 -4.64 7.96
C VAL A 71 -5.52 -3.75 9.19
N LEU A 72 -4.41 -3.86 9.91
CA LEU A 72 -4.08 -3.02 11.06
C LEU A 72 -2.93 -2.05 10.74
N ARG A 73 -2.77 -1.01 11.55
CA ARG A 73 -1.59 -0.14 11.48
C ARG A 73 -0.35 -0.95 11.83
N GLY A 74 0.73 -0.77 11.08
CA GLY A 74 1.98 -1.53 11.25
C GLY A 74 2.03 -2.86 10.50
N SER A 75 0.94 -3.32 9.88
CA SER A 75 0.96 -4.51 9.03
C SER A 75 1.77 -4.26 7.75
N ALA A 76 2.52 -5.28 7.31
CA ALA A 76 3.15 -5.30 6.00
C ALA A 76 2.10 -5.58 4.93
N VAL A 77 2.03 -4.71 3.92
CA VAL A 77 1.04 -4.76 2.85
C VAL A 77 1.74 -4.66 1.51
N THR A 78 1.24 -5.41 0.54
CA THR A 78 1.70 -5.42 -0.84
C THR A 78 0.66 -4.72 -1.72
N VAL A 79 1.13 -3.83 -2.58
CA VAL A 79 0.35 -2.95 -3.46
C VAL A 79 0.69 -3.21 -4.91
#